data_AF-A0A3D6DW24-F1
#
_entry.id   AF-A0A3D6DW24-F1
#
_cell.length_a   1.000
_cell.length_b   1.000
_cell.length_c   1.000
_cell.angle_alpha   90.00
_cell.angle_beta   90.00
_cell.angle_gamma   90.00
#
_symmetry.space_group_name_H-M   'P 1'
#
loop_
_entity.id
_entity.type
_entity.pdbx_description
1 polymer ?
#
loop_
_entity_poly.entity_id
_entity_poly.type
_entity_poly.pdbx_seq_one_letter_code
_entity_poly.pdbx_strand_id
1 'polypeptide(L)' 'TFLSNYAIVNLLGPLARLPGVGQVQIFGGAPYSMRVWLDPAKLKAYGLTAMQVQKAIEQQNAQVVAGE' A
#
# COMPACT_ATOMS: atom_id res chain seq x y z
N THR A 1 3.67 -1.06 12.89
CA THR A 1 3.65 -1.05 11.41
C THR A 1 4.53 -2.12 10.78
N PHE A 2 5.73 -2.39 11.32
CA PHE A 2 6.60 -3.48 10.82
C PHE A 2 6.08 -4.90 11.14
N LEU A 3 5.70 -5.15 12.40
CA LEU A 3 5.30 -6.49 12.86
C LEU A 3 4.06 -7.03 12.14
N SER A 4 3.04 -6.17 11.93
CA SER A 4 1.84 -6.52 11.17
C SER A 4 2.14 -6.81 9.70
N ASN A 5 3.03 -6.04 9.06
CA ASN A 5 3.42 -6.28 7.67
C ASN A 5 4.18 -7.60 7.53
N TYR A 6 5.11 -7.87 8.45
CA TYR A 6 5.83 -9.14 8.47
C TYR A 6 4.89 -10.33 8.64
N ALA A 7 3.90 -10.21 9.54
CA ALA A 7 2.90 -11.25 9.76
C ALA A 7 2.01 -11.48 8.52
N ILE A 8 1.59 -10.42 7.83
CA ILE A 8 0.80 -10.52 6.59
C ILE A 8 1.60 -11.24 5.49
N VAL A 9 2.83 -10.81 5.25
CA VAL A 9 3.65 -11.31 4.13
C VAL A 9 4.17 -12.72 4.38
N ASN A 10 4.62 -13.02 5.60
CA ASN A 10 5.37 -14.25 5.87
C ASN A 10 4.59 -15.29 6.69
N LEU A 11 3.61 -14.89 7.49
CA LEU A 11 2.96 -15.79 8.46
C LEU A 11 1.51 -16.16 8.06
N LEU A 12 0.76 -15.23 7.46
CA LEU A 12 -0.64 -15.45 7.11
C LEU A 12 -0.81 -16.64 6.15
N GLY A 13 -0.05 -16.65 5.06
CA GLY A 13 -0.14 -17.69 4.02
C GLY A 13 0.18 -19.09 4.53
N PRO A 14 1.33 -19.30 5.21
CA PRO A 14 1.69 -20.60 5.76
C PRO A 14 0.70 -21.10 6.83
N LEU A 15 0.26 -20.24 7.75
CA LEU A 15 -0.65 -20.63 8.83
C LEU A 15 -2.05 -20.97 8.31
N ALA A 16 -2.54 -20.24 7.30
CA ALA A 16 -3.85 -20.51 6.69
C ALA A 16 -3.91 -21.83 5.90
N ARG A 17 -2.76 -22.45 5.57
CA ARG A 17 -2.69 -23.71 4.81
C ARG A 17 -2.55 -24.95 5.71
N LEU A 18 -2.40 -24.78 7.02
CA LEU A 18 -2.26 -25.91 7.93
C LEU A 18 -3.59 -26.68 8.04
N PRO A 19 -3.57 -28.02 8.02
CA PRO A 19 -4.78 -28.82 8.17
C PRO A 19 -5.43 -28.55 9.54
N GLY A 20 -6.74 -28.28 9.54
CA GLY A 20 -7.50 -27.97 10.75
C GLY A 20 -7.58 -26.49 11.12
N VAL A 21 -6.94 -25.59 10.37
CA VAL A 21 -7.07 -24.13 10.56
C VAL A 21 -8.27 -23.60 9.78
N GLY A 22 -9.24 -23.02 10.48
CA GLY A 22 -10.44 -22.40 9.87
C GLY A 22 -10.23 -20.94 9.45
N GLN A 23 -9.63 -20.13 10.33
CA GLN A 23 -9.38 -18.71 10.05
C GLN A 23 -8.15 -18.22 10.82
N VAL A 24 -7.31 -17.43 10.14
CA VAL A 24 -6.17 -16.73 10.75
C VAL A 24 -6.49 -15.23 10.72
N GLN A 25 -6.50 -14.60 11.89
CA GLN A 25 -6.73 -13.16 12.03
C GLN A 25 -5.50 -12.48 12.63
N ILE A 26 -5.04 -11.41 11.96
CA ILE A 26 -3.93 -10.61 12.45
C ILE A 26 -4.50 -9.46 13.28
N PHE A 27 -4.16 -9.43 14.56
CA PHE A 27 -4.52 -8.35 15.46
C PHE A 27 -3.47 -7.24 15.39
N GLY A 28 -3.90 -6.06 14.96
CA GLY A 28 -3.09 -4.85 14.95
C GLY A 28 -2.43 -4.52 13.61
N GLY A 29 -2.32 -3.20 13.35
CA GLY A 29 -1.72 -2.62 12.16
C GLY A 29 -2.71 -2.54 10.99
N ALA A 30 -2.98 -1.32 10.54
CA ALA A 30 -3.61 -1.12 9.23
C ALA A 30 -2.78 -1.88 8.17
N PRO A 31 -3.42 -2.45 7.14
CA PRO A 31 -2.71 -3.08 6.03
C PRO A 31 -1.66 -2.11 5.49
N TYR A 32 -0.53 -2.67 5.03
CA TYR A 32 0.55 -1.86 4.45
C TYR A 32 -0.03 -0.98 3.35
N SER A 33 0.12 0.33 3.53
CA SER A 33 -0.35 1.34 2.59
C SER A 33 0.77 2.32 2.31
N MET A 34 0.95 2.65 1.02
CA MET A 34 1.81 3.76 0.63
C MET A 34 1.17 5.06 1.11
N ARG A 35 1.94 5.88 1.84
CA ARG A 35 1.51 7.20 2.32
C ARG A 35 2.31 8.27 1.60
N VAL A 36 1.62 9.18 0.92
CA VAL A 36 2.23 10.35 0.28
C VAL A 36 1.89 11.57 1.12
N TRP A 37 2.90 12.16 1.77
CA TRP A 37 2.77 13.38 2.54
C TRP A 37 3.10 14.58 1.65
N LEU A 38 2.11 15.45 1.44
CA LEU A 38 2.27 16.63 0.61
C LEU A 38 2.88 17.78 1.41
N ASP A 39 3.86 18.44 0.82
CA ASP A 39 4.44 19.68 1.34
C ASP A 39 3.77 20.88 0.64
N PRO A 40 2.96 21.69 1.35
CA PRO A 40 2.22 22.79 0.75
C PRO A 40 3.13 23.91 0.23
N ALA A 41 4.33 24.10 0.80
CA ALA A 41 5.28 25.10 0.34
C ALA A 41 5.83 24.72 -1.03
N LYS A 42 6.17 23.43 -1.22
CA LYS A 42 6.62 22.90 -2.51
C LYS A 42 5.51 22.93 -3.55
N LEU A 43 4.28 22.53 -3.19
CA LEU A 43 3.14 22.61 -4.12
C LEU A 43 2.95 24.03 -4.65
N LYS A 44 3.00 25.03 -3.78
CA LYS A 44 2.90 26.43 -4.17
C LYS A 44 4.06 26.86 -5.07
N ALA A 45 5.30 26.48 -4.75
CA ALA A 45 6.48 26.83 -5.55
C ALA A 45 6.41 26.26 -6.97
N TYR A 46 5.83 25.07 -7.15
CA TYR A 46 5.64 24.44 -8.45
C TYR A 46 4.29 24.78 -9.12
N GLY A 47 3.46 25.63 -8.51
CA GLY A 47 2.13 25.94 -9.03
C GLY A 47 1.19 24.73 -9.10
N LEU A 48 1.44 23.71 -8.28
CA LEU A 48 0.67 22.46 -8.25
C LEU A 48 -0.42 22.49 -7.17
N THR A 49 -1.51 21.81 -7.47
CA THR A 49 -2.61 21.56 -6.53
C THR A 49 -2.55 20.12 -6.01
N ALA A 50 -3.14 19.86 -4.84
CA ALA A 50 -3.24 18.51 -4.30
C ALA A 50 -3.94 17.53 -5.27
N MET A 51 -4.96 17.99 -5.99
CA MET A 51 -5.66 17.20 -7.01
C MET A 51 -4.75 16.77 -8.17
N GLN A 52 -3.82 17.63 -8.59
CA GLN A 52 -2.86 17.28 -9.65
C GLN A 52 -1.91 16.18 -9.20
N VAL A 53 -1.47 16.20 -7.92
CA VAL A 53 -0.62 15.13 -7.39
C VAL A 53 -1.38 13.81 -7.29
N GLN A 54 -2.63 13.83 -6.82
CA GLN A 54 -3.47 12.63 -6.80
C GLN A 54 -3.64 12.03 -8.20
N LYS A 55 -4.03 12.86 -9.18
CA LYS A 55 -4.20 12.42 -10.58
C LYS A 55 -2.91 11.84 -11.16
N ALA A 56 -1.77 12.45 -10.88
CA ALA A 56 -0.48 11.95 -11.35
C ALA A 56 -0.16 10.56 -10.78
N ILE A 57 -0.41 10.35 -9.49
CA ILE A 57 -0.23 9.05 -8.84
C ILE A 57 -1.17 8.00 -9.46
N GLU A 58 -2.45 8.33 -9.67
CA GLU A 58 -3.43 7.42 -10.28
C GLU A 58 -3.05 7.04 -11.72
N GLN A 59 -2.56 8.01 -12.51
CA GLN A 59 -2.15 7.78 -13.90
C GLN A 59 -0.87 6.94 -14.02
N GLN A 60 0.10 7.13 -13.11
CA GLN A 60 1.40 6.46 -13.16
C GLN A 60 1.43 5.15 -12.37
N ASN A 61 0.52 4.94 -11.43
CA ASN A 61 0.33 3.66 -10.75
C ASN A 61 -0.51 2.69 -11.60
N ALA A 62 -0.25 2.67 -12.91
CA ALA A 62 -0.84 1.74 -13.85
C ALA A 62 0.13 0.58 -14.09
N GLN A 63 -0.35 -0.64 -13.89
CA GLN A 63 0.41 -1.84 -14.25
C GLN A 63 0.25 -2.07 -15.76
N VAL A 64 1.13 -1.44 -16.54
CA VAL A 64 1.16 -1.65 -17.99
C VAL A 64 1.67 -3.07 -18.24
N VAL A 65 0.84 -3.93 -18.81
CA VAL A 65 1.28 -5.21 -19.36
C VAL A 65 1.99 -4.87 -20.67
N ALA A 66 3.30 -4.64 -20.60
CA ALA A 66 4.14 -4.61 -21.79
C ALA A 66 4.36 -6.06 -22.24
N GLY A 67 3.38 -6.60 -22.98
CA GLY A 67 3.52 -7.87 -23.70
C GLY A 67 3.93 -7.59 -25.15
N GLU A 68 4.87 -8.37 -25.68
CA GLU A 68 5.16 -8.47 -27.12
C GLU A 68 4.00 -9.12 -27.88
#